data_AF-A0A3B8Q2I1-F1
#
_entry.id   AF-A0A3B8Q2I1-F1
#
_cell.length_a   1.000
_cell.length_b   1.000
_cell.length_c   1.000
_cell.angle_alpha   90.00
_cell.angle_beta   90.00
_cell.angle_gamma   90.00
#
_symmetry.space_group_name_H-M   'P 1'
#
loop_
_entity.id
_entity.type
_entity.pdbx_description
1 polymer ?
#
loop_
_entity_poly.entity_id
_entity_poly.type
_entity_poly.pdbx_seq_one_letter_code
_entity_poly.pdbx_strand_id
1 'polypeptide(L)'
;MGDKAEIGWTTPGEDGVKRHVVARHFGGKWLFFERPKRRGRDIEWEPLKEPPLSDWLDLLEAVERRANRDLIPPDQVAQLRQMIRDRYPEHRL
;
A
#
# COMPACT_ATOMS: atom_id res chain seq x y z
N MET A 1 4.77 -18.48 10.94
CA MET A 1 4.52 -18.35 9.49
C MET A 1 4.07 -16.92 9.26
N GLY A 2 4.80 -16.12 8.48
CA GLY A 2 4.35 -14.75 8.18
C GLY A 2 3.32 -14.79 7.05
N ASP A 3 2.06 -14.48 7.35
CA ASP A 3 1.01 -14.32 6.34
C ASP A 3 1.43 -13.23 5.35
N LYS A 4 1.63 -13.66 4.11
CA LYS A 4 1.93 -12.76 2.99
C LYS A 4 0.61 -12.09 2.59
N ALA A 5 0.36 -10.90 3.12
CA ALA A 5 -0.74 -10.07 2.65
C ALA A 5 -0.29 -9.28 1.42
N GLU A 6 -0.95 -9.49 0.28
CA GLU A 6 -0.80 -8.66 -0.92
C GLU A 6 -2.09 -7.88 -1.17
N ILE A 7 -1.97 -6.57 -1.38
CA ILE A 7 -3.07 -5.65 -1.61
C ILE A 7 -2.73 -4.81 -2.84
N GLY A 8 -3.56 -4.87 -3.87
CA GLY A 8 -3.38 -4.07 -5.08
C GLY A 8 -4.57 -3.17 -5.36
N TRP A 9 -4.31 -1.94 -5.80
CA TRP A 9 -5.31 -0.97 -6.22
C TRP A 9 -4.82 -0.18 -7.45
N THR A 10 -5.70 0.66 -7.99
CA THR A 10 -5.36 1.56 -9.11
C THR A 10 -5.64 2.97 -8.65
N THR A 11 -4.63 3.83 -8.68
CA THR A 11 -4.74 5.22 -8.25
C THR A 11 -4.25 6.16 -9.38
N PRO A 12 -4.81 7.36 -9.55
CA PRO A 12 -4.15 8.40 -10.33
C PRO A 12 -2.87 8.84 -9.61
N GLY A 13 -1.71 8.72 -10.26
CA GLY A 13 -0.47 9.30 -9.73
C GLY A 13 -0.55 10.83 -9.69
N GLU A 14 0.42 11.49 -9.03
CA GLU A 14 0.47 12.96 -8.94
C GLU A 14 0.42 13.64 -10.31
N ASP A 15 1.02 13.03 -11.33
CA ASP A 15 0.98 13.50 -12.73
C ASP A 15 -0.37 13.29 -13.44
N GLY A 16 -1.41 12.82 -12.74
CA GLY A 16 -2.73 12.51 -13.30
C GLY A 16 -2.77 11.22 -14.15
N VAL A 17 -1.64 10.53 -14.28
CA VAL A 17 -1.55 9.26 -15.00
C VAL A 17 -1.97 8.11 -14.09
N LYS A 18 -2.91 7.28 -14.55
CA LYS A 18 -3.33 6.08 -13.79
C LYS A 18 -2.15 5.11 -13.65
N ARG A 19 -1.87 4.70 -12.42
CA ARG A 19 -0.90 3.65 -12.08
C ARG A 19 -1.56 2.53 -11.29
N HIS A 20 -1.04 1.33 -11.44
CA HIS A 20 -1.35 0.21 -10.56
C HIS A 20 -0.34 0.19 -9.45
N VAL A 21 -0.81 0.12 -8.21
CA VAL A 21 0.03 0.01 -7.02
C VAL A 21 -0.30 -1.29 -6.33
N VAL A 22 0.73 -1.98 -5.84
CA VAL A 22 0.60 -3.17 -5.00
C VAL A 22 1.48 -3.02 -3.78
N ALA A 23 0.91 -3.27 -2.61
CA ALA A 23 1.61 -3.34 -1.35
C ALA A 23 1.70 -4.80 -0.89
N ARG A 24 2.92 -5.20 -0.55
CA ARG A 24 3.24 -6.52 -0.03
C ARG A 24 3.70 -6.41 1.41
N HIS A 25 3.03 -7.12 2.30
CA HIS A 25 3.47 -7.25 3.68
C HIS A 25 4.54 -8.34 3.79
N PHE A 26 5.76 -7.96 4.16
CA PHE A 26 6.87 -8.88 4.37
C PHE A 26 7.71 -8.47 5.59
N GLY A 27 7.90 -9.40 6.53
CA GLY A 27 8.77 -9.19 7.70
C GLY A 27 8.35 -8.01 8.59
N GLY A 28 7.05 -7.75 8.72
CA GLY A 28 6.53 -6.62 9.50
C GLY A 28 6.66 -5.26 8.80
N LYS A 29 6.94 -5.24 7.50
CA LYS A 29 7.04 -4.03 6.69
C LYS A 29 6.16 -4.14 5.45
N TRP A 30 5.72 -2.97 4.96
CA TRP A 30 4.98 -2.85 3.71
C TRP A 30 5.91 -2.39 2.60
N LEU A 31 6.04 -3.21 1.56
CA LEU A 31 6.79 -2.93 0.35
C LEU A 31 5.82 -2.55 -0.76
N PHE A 32 5.99 -1.36 -1.31
CA PHE A 32 5.15 -0.87 -2.41
C PHE A 32 5.84 -1.14 -3.73
N PHE A 33 5.05 -1.51 -4.72
CA PHE A 33 5.47 -1.61 -6.09
C PHE A 33 4.43 -0.88 -6.94
N GLU A 34 4.88 -0.13 -7.91
CA GLU A 34 4.01 0.53 -8.86
C GLU A 34 4.30 0.07 -10.28
N ARG A 35 3.32 0.26 -11.13
CA ARG A 35 3.51 0.19 -12.57
C ARG A 35 2.56 1.12 -13.29
N PRO A 36 2.97 1.74 -14.41
CA PRO A 36 2.09 2.56 -15.21
C PRO A 36 0.95 1.72 -15.81
N LYS A 37 -0.27 2.28 -15.88
CA LYS A 37 -1.39 1.68 -16.62
C LYS A 37 -1.23 1.93 -18.13
N ARG A 38 -0.14 1.46 -18.71
CA ARG A 38 0.08 1.45 -20.18
C ARG A 38 -0.25 0.07 -20.75
N ARG A 39 -0.55 0.00 -22.05
CA ARG A 39 -0.61 -1.27 -22.79
C ARG A 39 0.77 -1.53 -23.39
N GLY A 40 1.47 -2.54 -22.88
CA GLY A 40 2.79 -2.97 -23.34
C GLY A 40 3.17 -4.24 -22.61
N ARG A 41 3.85 -5.17 -23.29
CA ARG A 41 4.25 -6.47 -22.72
C ARG A 41 5.42 -6.33 -21.73
N ASP A 42 6.10 -5.17 -21.77
CA ASP A 42 7.35 -4.88 -21.06
C ASP A 42 7.16 -3.96 -19.84
N ILE A 43 5.96 -3.95 -19.24
CA ILE A 43 5.70 -3.13 -18.05
C ILE A 43 6.03 -3.95 -16.81
N GLU A 44 7.22 -3.71 -16.28
CA GLU A 44 7.69 -4.31 -15.03
C GLU A 44 7.11 -3.58 -13.81
N TRP A 45 7.06 -4.30 -12.69
CA TRP A 45 6.73 -3.71 -11.39
C TRP A 45 7.98 -3.07 -10.82
N GLU A 46 7.93 -1.77 -10.58
CA GLU A 46 9.04 -1.03 -10.01
C GLU A 46 8.82 -0.83 -8.51
N PRO A 47 9.84 -1.06 -7.66
CA PRO A 47 9.72 -0.86 -6.22
C PRO A 47 9.60 0.63 -5.89
N LEU A 48 8.51 1.00 -5.25
CA LEU A 48 8.24 2.37 -4.82
C LEU A 48 8.83 2.60 -3.42
N LYS A 49 10.06 3.12 -3.38
CA LYS A 49 10.82 3.32 -2.12
C LYS A 49 10.18 4.38 -1.22
N GLU A 50 9.60 5.40 -1.83
CA GLU A 50 8.96 6.53 -1.17
C GLU A 50 7.52 6.64 -1.70
N PRO A 51 6.60 5.78 -1.23
CA PRO A 51 5.20 5.87 -1.61
C PRO A 51 4.64 7.18 -1.05
N PRO A 52 3.86 7.96 -1.83
CA PRO A 52 3.20 9.14 -1.29
C PRO A 52 2.20 8.73 -0.21
N LEU A 53 1.85 9.68 0.63
CA LEU A 53 0.86 9.49 1.69
C LEU A 53 -0.48 8.95 1.16
N SER A 54 -0.93 9.40 -0.01
CA SER A 54 -2.16 8.89 -0.63
C SER A 54 -2.16 7.37 -0.78
N ASP A 55 -1.03 6.79 -1.23
CA ASP A 55 -0.90 5.33 -1.36
C ASP A 55 -0.90 4.62 -0.01
N TRP A 56 -0.34 5.25 1.03
CA TRP A 56 -0.42 4.72 2.40
C TRP A 56 -1.85 4.73 2.96
N LEU A 57 -2.63 5.76 2.67
CA LEU A 57 -4.03 5.87 3.07
C LEU A 57 -4.91 4.86 2.32
N ASP A 58 -4.72 4.71 1.01
CA ASP A 58 -5.38 3.68 0.21
C ASP A 58 -5.10 2.27 0.75
N LEU A 59 -3.85 2.01 1.13
CA LEU A 59 -3.45 0.76 1.77
C LEU A 59 -4.17 0.56 3.10
N LEU A 60 -4.19 1.58 3.96
CA LEU A 60 -4.82 1.51 5.28
C LEU A 60 -6.31 1.17 5.15
N GLU A 61 -7.04 1.85 4.28
CA GLU A 61 -8.46 1.58 4.03
C GLU A 61 -8.68 0.14 3.55
N ALA A 62 -7.82 -0.36 2.66
CA ALA A 62 -7.91 -1.72 2.15
C ALA A 62 -7.61 -2.78 3.23
N VAL A 63 -6.61 -2.53 4.08
CA VAL A 63 -6.26 -3.41 5.21
C VAL A 63 -7.39 -3.41 6.24
N GLU A 64 -7.95 -2.26 6.58
CA GLU A 64 -9.10 -2.13 7.49
C GLU A 64 -10.33 -2.90 6.98
N ARG A 65 -10.65 -2.77 5.68
CA ARG A 65 -11.74 -3.53 5.06
C ARG A 65 -11.53 -5.03 5.13
N ARG A 66 -10.29 -5.51 5.04
CA ARG A 66 -9.96 -6.94 5.13
C ARG A 66 -9.94 -7.41 6.59
N ALA A 67 -9.47 -6.59 7.52
CA ALA A 67 -9.54 -6.88 8.95
C ALA A 67 -10.98 -6.97 9.43
N ASN A 68 -11.87 -6.10 8.96
CA ASN A 68 -13.32 -6.19 9.20
C ASN A 68 -13.96 -7.47 8.63
N ARG A 69 -13.28 -8.19 7.75
CA ARG A 69 -13.70 -9.48 7.19
C ARG A 69 -12.94 -10.66 7.78
N ASP A 70 -12.18 -10.45 8.87
CA ASP A 70 -11.30 -11.42 9.50
C ASP A 70 -10.26 -12.05 8.55
N LEU A 71 -9.92 -11.36 7.45
CA LEU A 71 -8.92 -11.82 6.47
C LEU A 71 -7.49 -11.38 6.82
N ILE A 72 -7.36 -10.37 7.68
CA ILE A 72 -6.08 -9.82 8.14
C ILE A 72 -6.19 -9.56 9.65
N PRO A 73 -5.14 -9.86 10.44
CA PRO A 73 -5.15 -9.56 11.86
C PRO A 73 -5.32 -8.06 12.14
N PRO A 74 -6.16 -7.66 13.11
CA PRO A 74 -6.35 -6.25 13.47
C PRO A 74 -5.05 -5.58 13.96
N ASP A 75 -4.11 -6.35 14.52
CA ASP A 75 -2.77 -5.87 14.88
C ASP A 75 -2.01 -5.29 13.68
N GLN A 76 -2.18 -5.84 12.47
CA GLN A 76 -1.54 -5.29 11.27
C GLN A 76 -2.09 -3.91 10.91
N VAL A 77 -3.38 -3.66 11.16
CA VAL A 77 -3.99 -2.33 10.98
C VAL A 77 -3.33 -1.34 11.92
N ALA A 78 -3.20 -1.70 13.21
CA ALA A 78 -2.61 -0.84 14.23
C ALA A 78 -1.14 -0.52 13.92
N GLN A 79 -0.35 -1.53 13.50
CA GLN A 79 1.03 -1.35 13.06
C GLN A 79 1.14 -0.43 11.85
N LEU A 80 0.28 -0.61 10.85
CA LEU A 80 0.25 0.24 9.65
C LEU A 80 -0.07 1.70 10.01
N ARG A 81 -1.07 1.94 10.87
CA ARG A 81 -1.39 3.30 11.35
C ARG A 81 -0.20 3.95 12.06
N GLN A 82 0.51 3.19 12.90
CA GLN A 82 1.70 3.70 13.58
C GLN A 82 2.81 4.05 12.57
N MET A 83 3.08 3.17 11.60
CA MET A 83 4.07 3.43 10.55
C MET A 83 3.74 4.70 9.75
N ILE A 84 2.48 4.93 9.41
CA ILE A 84 2.05 6.13 8.69
C ILE A 84 2.27 7.38 9.54
N ARG A 85 1.92 7.35 10.84
CA ARG A 85 2.17 8.45 11.76
C ARG A 85 3.66 8.75 11.96
N ASP A 86 4.49 7.72 12.05
CA ASP A 86 5.94 7.88 12.18
C ASP A 86 6.58 8.45 10.91
N ARG A 87 6.05 8.09 9.73
CA ARG A 87 6.58 8.53 8.42
C ARG A 87 6.04 9.90 8.00
N TYR A 88 4.80 10.21 8.35
CA TYR A 88 4.12 11.46 8.03
C TYR A 88 3.61 12.12 9.31
N PRO A 89 4.50 12.59 10.20
CA PRO A 89 4.11 13.19 11.48
C PRO A 89 3.31 14.48 11.30
N GLU A 90 3.47 15.15 10.16
CA GLU A 90 2.71 16.35 9.79
C GLU A 90 1.24 16.04 9.44
N HIS A 91 0.90 14.77 9.21
CA HIS A 91 -0.47 14.31 9.04
C HIS A 91 -1.04 13.77 10.35
N ARG A 92 -1.86 14.59 11.01
CA ARG A 92 -2.62 14.23 12.20
C ARG A 92 -3.80 13.33 11.80
N LEU A 93 -3.55 12.03 11.64
CA LEU A 93 -4.56 10.98 11.59
C LEU A 93 -5.16 10.73 12.98
#